data_AF-A0A7C1NZK4-F1
#
_entry.id   AF-A0A7C1NZK4-F1
#
_cell.length_a   1.000
_cell.length_b   1.000
_cell.length_c   1.000
_cell.angle_alpha   90.00
_cell.angle_beta   90.00
_cell.angle_gamma   90.00
#
_symmetry.space_group_name_H-M   'P 1'
#
loop_
_entity.id
_entity.type
_entity.pdbx_description
1 polymer ?
#
loop_
_entity_poly.entity_id
_entity_poly.type
_entity_poly.pdbx_seq_one_letter_code
_entity_poly.pdbx_strand_id
1 'polypeptide(L)'
;DVYKRQLNKSAFLEHAQVFNNYYGTAREWVEKVLTSGQDVILEIDWQGAKQIRRLLPDCVGIFILPPSLRTLKERLTGRNQDDPAVIRHRLAEAQEEMSHYVEADYLIINDNFDDALAELKSLVISQRLKRDNQQQKNSHLLKDLLS
;
A
#
# COMPACT_ATOMS: atom_id res chain seq x y z
N ASP A 1 -13.03 -6.32 27.32
CA ASP A 1 -12.21 -7.49 26.93
C ASP A 1 -12.95 -8.58 26.15
N VAL A 2 -13.54 -8.24 25.00
CA VAL A 2 -14.09 -9.24 24.03
C VAL A 2 -13.36 -9.15 22.68
N TYR A 3 -12.81 -7.99 22.33
CA TYR A 3 -12.02 -7.76 21.10
C TYR A 3 -10.67 -8.52 21.08
N LYS A 4 -10.04 -8.73 22.25
CA LYS A 4 -8.73 -9.40 22.36
C LYS A 4 -8.78 -10.92 22.16
N ARG A 5 -9.97 -11.56 22.18
CA ARG A 5 -10.10 -13.03 22.12
C ARG A 5 -10.40 -13.60 20.72
N GLN A 6 -10.58 -12.75 19.70
CA GLN A 6 -10.79 -13.21 18.31
C GLN A 6 -9.69 -12.72 17.35
N LEU A 7 -8.49 -12.45 17.86
CA LEU A 7 -7.28 -12.48 17.04
C LEU A 7 -6.96 -13.95 16.69
N ASN A 8 -7.86 -14.59 15.94
CA ASN A 8 -7.49 -15.74 15.13
C ASN A 8 -6.47 -15.21 14.15
N LYS A 9 -5.19 -15.51 14.42
CA LYS A 9 -4.01 -15.11 13.61
C LYS A 9 -4.10 -15.51 12.12
N SER A 10 -5.16 -16.22 11.73
CA SER A 10 -5.42 -16.73 10.39
C SER A 10 -6.51 -15.95 9.61
N ALA A 11 -7.30 -15.08 10.26
CA ALA A 11 -8.44 -14.42 9.62
C ALA A 11 -8.09 -13.08 8.93
N PHE A 12 -7.01 -12.43 9.36
CA PHE A 12 -6.57 -11.14 8.86
C PHE A 12 -5.23 -11.29 8.13
N LEU A 13 -5.13 -10.67 6.94
CA LEU A 13 -3.87 -10.53 6.19
C LEU A 13 -2.92 -9.54 6.88
N GLU A 14 -3.48 -8.60 7.62
CA GLU A 14 -2.75 -7.54 8.31
C GLU A 14 -3.60 -7.09 9.49
N HIS A 15 -2.95 -6.78 10.61
CA HIS A 15 -3.59 -6.06 11.71
C HIS A 15 -2.60 -5.03 12.26
N ALA A 16 -2.97 -3.77 12.21
CA ALA A 16 -2.20 -2.67 12.76
C ALA A 16 -3.04 -1.92 13.79
N GLN A 17 -2.36 -1.46 14.84
CA GLN A 17 -2.93 -0.51 15.79
C GLN A 17 -2.48 0.88 15.36
N VAL A 18 -3.37 1.61 14.68
CA VAL A 18 -3.13 3.00 14.25
C VAL A 18 -4.00 3.91 15.11
N PHE A 19 -3.37 4.80 15.89
CA PHE A 19 -4.05 5.76 16.78
C PHE A 19 -5.20 5.16 17.63
N ASN A 20 -4.91 4.12 18.42
CA ASN A 20 -5.88 3.39 19.28
C ASN A 20 -7.03 2.65 18.56
N ASN A 21 -7.02 2.58 17.22
CA ASN A 21 -7.97 1.79 16.44
C ASN A 21 -7.29 0.57 15.82
N TYR A 22 -7.98 -0.57 15.84
CA TYR A 22 -7.54 -1.79 15.16
C TYR A 22 -8.12 -1.80 13.75
N TYR A 23 -7.25 -1.78 12.75
CA TYR A 23 -7.63 -2.04 11.37
C TYR A 23 -7.14 -3.42 10.97
N GLY A 24 -7.95 -4.14 10.19
CA GLY A 24 -7.56 -5.46 9.71
C GLY A 24 -8.11 -5.71 8.33
N THR A 25 -7.23 -6.07 7.40
CA THR A 25 -7.65 -6.49 6.05
C THR A 25 -8.05 -7.96 6.10
N ALA A 26 -9.32 -8.27 5.81
CA ALA A 26 -9.80 -9.65 5.81
C ALA A 26 -9.13 -10.46 4.68
N ARG A 27 -8.45 -11.56 5.04
CA ARG A 27 -7.70 -12.39 4.10
C ARG A 27 -8.55 -12.92 2.96
N GLU A 28 -9.72 -13.43 3.32
CA GLU A 28 -10.69 -14.01 2.40
C GLU A 28 -11.18 -13.00 1.34
N TRP A 29 -11.34 -11.73 1.72
CA TRP A 29 -11.75 -10.70 0.77
C TRP A 29 -10.66 -10.42 -0.27
N VAL A 30 -9.41 -10.28 0.16
CA VAL A 30 -8.28 -10.06 -0.77
C VAL A 30 -8.11 -11.25 -1.70
N GLU A 31 -8.13 -12.47 -1.16
CA GLU A 31 -8.04 -13.69 -1.98
C GLU A 31 -9.20 -13.77 -2.98
N LYS A 32 -10.42 -13.39 -2.58
CA LYS A 32 -11.58 -13.35 -3.48
C LYS A 32 -11.43 -12.33 -4.61
N VAL A 33 -10.92 -11.13 -4.32
CA VAL A 33 -10.70 -10.10 -5.36
C VAL A 33 -9.59 -10.52 -6.32
N LEU A 34 -8.47 -11.03 -5.80
CA LEU A 34 -7.36 -11.53 -6.62
C LEU A 34 -7.78 -12.71 -7.50
N THR A 35 -8.55 -13.67 -6.96
CA THR A 35 -9.09 -14.80 -7.75
C THR A 35 -10.10 -14.37 -8.80
N SER A 36 -10.75 -13.20 -8.65
CA SER A 36 -11.57 -12.60 -9.70
C SER A 36 -10.78 -11.91 -10.81
N GLY A 37 -9.44 -11.91 -10.74
CA GLY A 37 -8.55 -11.28 -11.71
C GLY A 37 -8.44 -9.76 -11.56
N GLN A 38 -8.81 -9.21 -10.40
CA GLN A 38 -8.72 -7.79 -10.10
C GLN A 38 -7.54 -7.51 -9.17
N ASP A 39 -6.87 -6.37 -9.38
CA ASP A 39 -5.82 -5.90 -8.48
C ASP A 39 -6.42 -5.33 -7.19
N VAL A 40 -5.71 -5.50 -6.08
CA VAL A 40 -6.07 -4.94 -4.77
C VAL A 40 -5.03 -3.89 -4.39
N ILE A 41 -5.50 -2.70 -4.02
CA ILE A 41 -4.66 -1.65 -3.41
C ILE A 41 -4.95 -1.64 -1.92
N LEU A 42 -3.90 -1.78 -1.11
CA LEU A 42 -3.97 -1.66 0.35
C LEU A 42 -3.27 -0.37 0.77
N GLU A 43 -4.01 0.52 1.44
CA GLU A 43 -3.48 1.72 2.08
C GLU A 43 -3.22 1.40 3.56
N ILE A 44 -1.95 1.13 3.90
CA ILE A 44 -1.50 0.66 5.22
C ILE A 44 -0.16 1.31 5.59
N ASP A 45 0.17 1.31 6.88
CA ASP A 45 1.46 1.80 7.38
C ASP A 45 2.61 0.81 7.09
N TRP A 46 3.84 1.19 7.47
CA TRP A 46 5.03 0.36 7.24
C TRP A 46 4.99 -0.97 8.01
N GLN A 47 4.35 -1.01 9.18
CA GLN A 47 4.24 -2.24 9.98
C GLN A 47 3.30 -3.22 9.31
N GLY A 48 2.16 -2.74 8.83
CA GLY A 48 1.22 -3.52 8.06
C GLY A 48 1.81 -4.00 6.75
N ALA A 49 2.51 -3.14 6.01
CA ALA A 49 3.20 -3.51 4.78
C ALA A 49 4.21 -4.65 5.01
N LYS A 50 4.95 -4.62 6.12
CA LYS A 50 5.88 -5.68 6.52
C LYS A 50 5.19 -7.00 6.87
N GLN A 51 4.01 -6.95 7.48
CA GLN A 51 3.18 -8.14 7.73
C GLN A 51 2.67 -8.74 6.42
N ILE A 52 2.12 -7.91 5.53
CA ILE A 52 1.64 -8.34 4.21
C ILE A 52 2.78 -9.00 3.42
N ARG A 53 3.96 -8.38 3.35
CA ARG A 53 5.11 -8.93 2.60
C ARG A 53 5.52 -10.33 3.07
N ARG A 54 5.35 -10.65 4.36
CA ARG A 54 5.63 -12.00 4.89
C ARG A 54 4.59 -13.02 4.46
N LEU A 55 3.33 -12.61 4.29
CA LEU A 55 2.21 -13.49 3.96
C LEU A 55 1.98 -13.61 2.45
N LEU A 56 2.29 -12.56 1.70
CA LEU A 56 2.17 -12.45 0.25
C LEU A 56 3.49 -11.90 -0.33
N PRO A 57 4.52 -12.75 -0.51
CA PRO A 57 5.83 -12.33 -0.99
C PRO A 57 5.80 -11.66 -2.37
N ASP A 58 4.81 -11.97 -3.19
CA ASP A 58 4.63 -11.40 -4.53
C ASP A 58 3.96 -10.01 -4.52
N CYS A 59 3.61 -9.48 -3.34
CA CYS A 59 3.06 -8.13 -3.23
C CYS A 59 4.08 -7.08 -3.68
N VAL A 60 3.58 -5.95 -4.17
CA VAL A 60 4.41 -4.82 -4.59
C VAL A 60 4.22 -3.67 -3.61
N GLY A 61 5.30 -3.32 -2.90
CA GLY A 61 5.34 -2.19 -1.99
C GLY A 61 5.64 -0.89 -2.74
N ILE A 62 4.78 0.11 -2.59
CA ILE A 62 4.93 1.45 -3.17
C ILE A 62 4.90 2.45 -2.02
N PHE A 63 5.97 3.23 -1.85
CA PHE A 63 6.03 4.30 -0.87
C PHE A 63 5.87 5.65 -1.57
N ILE A 64 5.05 6.55 -1.01
CA ILE A 64 4.79 7.88 -1.58
C ILE A 64 5.31 8.94 -0.62
N LEU A 65 6.30 9.73 -1.05
CA LEU A 65 6.87 10.81 -0.26
C LEU A 65 6.38 12.18 -0.73
N PRO A 66 6.30 13.17 0.18
CA PRO A 66 6.22 14.57 -0.21
C PRO A 66 7.56 15.05 -0.79
N PRO A 67 7.59 16.14 -1.59
CA PRO A 67 8.83 16.71 -2.12
C PRO A 67 9.68 17.40 -1.05
N SER A 68 9.05 17.77 0.07
CA SER A 68 9.75 18.41 1.20
C SER A 68 8.94 18.31 2.50
N LEU A 69 9.64 18.46 3.63
CA LEU A 69 9.00 18.59 4.95
C LEU A 69 8.09 19.81 5.05
N ARG A 70 8.42 20.89 4.34
CA ARG A 70 7.58 22.09 4.28
C ARG A 70 6.24 21.77 3.62
N THR A 71 6.27 21.12 2.47
CA THR A 71 5.06 20.70 1.74
C THR A 71 4.22 19.73 2.58
N LEU A 72 4.87 18.80 3.30
CA LEU A 72 4.17 17.91 4.24
C LEU A 72 3.45 18.70 5.35
N LYS A 73 4.14 19.66 5.97
CA LYS A 73 3.56 20.53 6.99
C LYS A 73 2.38 21.32 6.44
N GLU A 74 2.51 21.92 5.26
CA GLU A 74 1.43 22.65 4.58
C GLU A 74 0.21 21.73 4.34
N ARG A 75 0.42 20.51 3.85
CA ARG A 75 -0.64 19.49 3.65
C ARG A 75 -1.33 19.08 4.95
N LEU A 76 -0.58 18.92 6.05
CA LEU A 76 -1.13 18.59 7.37
C LEU A 76 -1.94 19.75 7.95
N THR A 77 -1.47 20.99 7.76
CA THR A 77 -2.16 22.20 8.26
C THR A 77 -3.44 22.54 7.48
N GLY A 78 -3.46 22.27 6.16
CA GLY A 78 -4.60 22.58 5.29
C GLY A 78 -5.88 21.79 5.61
N ARG A 79 -5.80 20.76 6.47
CA ARG A 79 -6.94 19.99 6.96
C ARG A 79 -7.71 20.69 8.11
N ASN A 80 -7.22 21.85 8.55
CA ASN A 80 -7.96 22.91 9.27
C ASN A 80 -8.72 22.50 10.55
N GLN A 81 -8.09 21.78 11.49
CA GLN A 81 -8.68 21.49 12.81
C GLN A 81 -7.70 21.16 13.95
N ASP A 82 -6.38 21.14 13.71
CA ASP A 82 -5.40 20.65 14.70
C ASP A 82 -4.57 21.77 15.34
N ASP A 83 -4.37 21.68 16.66
CA ASP A 83 -3.49 22.57 17.44
C ASP A 83 -2.03 22.50 16.91
N PRO A 84 -1.27 23.61 16.91
CA PRO A 84 0.17 23.59 16.62
C PRO A 84 0.99 22.49 17.29
N ALA A 85 0.62 22.07 18.51
CA ALA A 85 1.25 20.94 19.20
C ALA A 85 0.97 19.59 18.52
N VAL A 86 -0.26 19.37 18.05
CA VAL A 86 -0.66 18.16 17.31
C VAL A 86 0.05 18.10 15.95
N ILE A 87 0.20 19.23 15.27
CA ILE A 87 0.93 19.30 13.99
C ILE A 87 2.40 18.91 14.17
N ARG A 88 3.06 19.38 15.23
CA ARG A 88 4.45 18.99 15.54
C ARG A 88 4.58 17.49 15.80
N HIS A 89 3.64 16.92 16.53
CA HIS A 89 3.62 15.48 16.80
C HIS A 89 3.47 14.67 15.50
N ARG A 90 2.47 15.01 14.67
CA ARG A 90 2.24 14.33 13.39
C ARG A 90 3.42 14.45 12.42
N LEU A 91 4.12 15.60 12.42
CA LEU A 91 5.32 15.76 11.61
C LEU A 91 6.46 14.84 12.07
N ALA A 92 6.64 14.67 13.38
CA ALA A 92 7.64 13.76 13.92
C ALA A 92 7.29 12.29 13.61
N GLU A 93 6.03 11.90 13.77
CA GLU A 93 5.53 10.57 13.38
C GLU A 93 5.75 10.32 11.88
N ALA A 94 5.40 11.29 11.03
CA ALA A 94 5.60 11.16 9.60
C ALA A 94 7.09 11.03 9.22
N GLN A 95 8.00 11.69 9.94
CA GLN A 95 9.45 11.53 9.71
C GLN A 95 9.92 10.11 10.04
N GLU A 96 9.43 9.54 11.15
CA GLU A 96 9.71 8.15 11.51
C GLU A 96 9.16 7.19 10.46
N GLU A 97 7.89 7.35 10.05
CA GLU A 97 7.29 6.54 8.99
C GLU A 97 8.06 6.65 7.67
N MET A 98 8.46 7.86 7.26
CA MET A 98 9.23 8.09 6.06
C MET A 98 10.60 7.41 6.10
N SER A 99 11.19 7.15 7.27
CA SER A 99 12.47 6.44 7.37
C SER A 99 12.40 4.99 6.87
N HIS A 100 11.20 4.39 6.86
CA HIS A 100 10.95 3.03 6.38
C HIS A 100 10.76 2.92 4.86
N TYR A 101 10.95 4.00 4.09
CA TYR A 101 10.82 3.97 2.62
C TYR A 101 11.70 2.90 1.96
N VAL A 102 12.83 2.55 2.58
CA VAL A 102 13.77 1.53 2.13
C VAL A 102 13.20 0.11 2.11
N GLU A 103 12.05 -0.13 2.77
CA GLU A 103 11.37 -1.44 2.79
C GLU A 103 10.44 -1.63 1.57
N ALA A 104 10.18 -0.58 0.78
CA ALA A 104 9.33 -0.63 -0.41
C ALA A 104 10.12 -0.98 -1.68
N ASP A 105 9.43 -1.53 -2.69
CA ASP A 105 10.04 -1.84 -3.98
C ASP A 105 10.13 -0.60 -4.89
N TYR A 106 9.19 0.34 -4.72
CA TYR A 106 9.12 1.57 -5.50
C TYR A 106 8.90 2.79 -4.60
N LEU A 107 9.47 3.91 -5.02
CA LEU A 107 9.34 5.21 -4.36
C LEU A 107 8.78 6.22 -5.37
N ILE A 108 7.70 6.91 -4.99
CA ILE A 108 7.10 8.01 -5.77
C ILE A 108 7.24 9.29 -4.97
N ILE A 109 7.75 10.36 -5.59
CA ILE A 109 7.77 11.69 -4.99
C ILE A 109 6.56 12.46 -5.50
N ASN A 110 5.57 12.68 -4.65
CA ASN A 110 4.36 13.41 -4.99
C ASN A 110 4.57 14.92 -4.84
N ASP A 111 5.36 15.50 -5.74
CA ASP A 111 5.51 16.96 -5.92
C ASP A 111 4.36 17.52 -6.75
N ASN A 112 4.21 16.99 -7.97
CA ASN A 112 3.09 17.23 -8.86
C ASN A 112 2.15 16.01 -8.83
N PHE A 113 0.85 16.26 -8.66
CA PHE A 113 -0.16 15.22 -8.55
C PHE A 113 -0.31 14.39 -9.84
N ASP A 114 -0.33 15.04 -11.00
CA ASP A 114 -0.54 14.36 -12.28
C ASP A 114 0.65 13.47 -12.64
N ASP A 115 1.86 13.93 -12.35
CA ASP A 115 3.09 13.15 -12.54
C ASP A 115 3.11 11.93 -11.62
N ALA A 116 2.86 12.11 -10.32
CA ALA A 116 2.81 11.02 -9.36
C ALA A 116 1.71 9.99 -9.69
N LEU A 117 0.57 10.46 -10.20
CA LEU A 117 -0.52 9.60 -10.67
C LEU A 117 -0.12 8.82 -11.92
N ALA A 118 0.58 9.45 -12.86
CA ALA A 118 1.08 8.80 -14.07
C ALA A 118 2.13 7.74 -13.73
N GLU A 119 3.02 8.02 -12.79
CA GLU A 119 4.01 7.06 -12.27
C GLU A 119 3.32 5.85 -11.61
N LEU A 120 2.36 6.09 -10.71
CA LEU A 120 1.59 5.02 -10.07
C LEU A 120 0.86 4.14 -11.09
N LYS A 121 0.17 4.75 -12.07
CA LYS A 121 -0.49 4.02 -13.16
C LYS A 121 0.50 3.18 -13.96
N SER A 122 1.67 3.74 -14.25
CA SER A 122 2.72 3.05 -15.00
C SER A 122 3.24 1.83 -14.25
N LEU A 123 3.40 1.92 -12.92
CA LEU A 123 3.75 0.77 -12.09
C LEU A 123 2.69 -0.33 -12.17
N VAL A 124 1.42 0.00 -12.01
CA VAL A 124 0.32 -0.98 -12.10
C VAL A 124 0.29 -1.65 -13.48
N ILE A 125 0.43 -0.88 -14.55
CA ILE A 125 0.49 -1.41 -15.92
C ILE A 125 1.71 -2.34 -16.09
N SER A 126 2.88 -1.92 -15.62
CA SER A 126 4.11 -2.72 -15.68
C SER A 126 3.95 -4.07 -14.98
N GLN A 127 3.33 -4.11 -13.79
CA GLN A 127 3.05 -5.35 -13.08
C GLN A 127 2.13 -6.28 -13.89
N ARG A 128 1.06 -5.73 -14.51
CA ARG A 128 0.15 -6.51 -15.39
C ARG A 128 0.85 -7.04 -16.64
N LEU A 129 1.89 -6.37 -17.13
CA LEU A 129 2.64 -6.74 -18.33
C LEU A 129 3.76 -7.76 -18.08
N LYS A 130 4.03 -8.15 -16.82
CA LYS A 130 4.95 -9.25 -16.52
C LYS A 130 4.60 -10.50 -17.33
N ARG A 131 5.64 -11.21 -17.81
CA ARG A 131 5.50 -12.37 -18.70
C ARG A 131 4.50 -13.40 -18.16
N ASP A 132 4.63 -13.78 -16.89
CA ASP A 132 3.81 -14.84 -16.31
C ASP A 132 2.31 -14.45 -16.30
N ASN A 133 2.00 -13.18 -16.01
CA ASN A 133 0.65 -12.62 -16.12
C ASN A 133 0.13 -12.63 -17.56
N GLN A 134 0.96 -12.23 -18.53
CA GLN A 134 0.59 -12.24 -19.94
C GLN A 134 0.42 -13.65 -20.50
N GLN A 135 1.22 -14.62 -20.05
CA GLN A 135 1.10 -16.03 -20.43
C GLN A 135 -0.22 -16.63 -19.96
N GLN A 136 -0.61 -16.34 -18.70
CA GLN A 136 -1.89 -16.78 -18.17
C GLN A 136 -3.06 -16.13 -18.92
N LYS A 137 -3.03 -14.79 -19.07
CA LYS A 137 -4.08 -14.01 -19.72
C LYS A 137 -4.28 -14.37 -21.19
N ASN A 138 -3.20 -14.58 -21.93
CA ASN A 138 -3.23 -14.82 -23.38
C ASN A 138 -2.94 -16.28 -23.75
N SER A 139 -3.20 -17.22 -22.84
CA SER A 139 -2.82 -18.64 -23.01
C SER A 139 -3.37 -19.29 -24.29
N HIS A 140 -4.57 -18.94 -24.73
CA HIS A 140 -5.14 -19.43 -25.98
C HIS A 140 -4.42 -18.85 -27.21
N LEU A 141 -4.29 -17.53 -27.28
CA LEU A 141 -3.58 -16.83 -28.36
C LEU A 141 -2.14 -17.36 -28.51
N LEU A 142 -1.44 -17.56 -27.39
CA LEU A 142 -0.07 -18.07 -27.41
C LEU A 142 0.02 -19.50 -27.92
N LYS A 143 -0.97 -20.35 -27.63
CA LYS A 143 -1.03 -21.72 -28.20
C LYS A 143 -1.24 -21.66 -29.72
N ASP A 144 -2.17 -20.83 -30.17
CA ASP A 144 -2.51 -20.70 -31.59
C ASP A 144 -1.34 -20.15 -32.43
N LEU A 145 -0.54 -19.24 -31.86
CA LEU A 145 0.65 -18.68 -32.52
C LEU A 145 1.83 -19.66 -32.60
N LEU A 146 1.84 -20.72 -31.80
CA LEU A 146 2.96 -21.67 -31.65
C LEU A 146 2.63 -23.09 -32.10
N SER A 147 1.42 -23.34 -32.60
CA SER A 147 0.98 -24.59 -33.22
C SER A 147 1.24 -24.59 -34.73
#